data_AF-A0A529HNT7-F1
#
_entry.id   AF-A0A529HNT7-F1
#
_cell.length_a   1.000
_cell.length_b   1.000
_cell.length_c   1.000
_cell.angle_alpha   90.00
_cell.angle_beta   90.00
_cell.angle_gamma   90.00
#
_symmetry.space_group_name_H-M   'P 1'
#
loop_
_entity.id
_entity.type
_entity.pdbx_description
1 polymer ?
#
loop_
_entity_poly.entity_id
_entity_poly.type
_entity_poly.pdbx_seq_one_letter_code
_entity_poly.pdbx_strand_id
1 'polypeptide(L)'
;MDHLRYSGLPFEEQRAAFLGIIATDPLIGETLARVRDLALPDWLMVSGALYNSVWNHLTGKPPGYGIKDVDLFYFDDADLSYEAEDAVIRRAALHFAGLALPVEVRNQARVHLWYPEK
;
A
#
# COMPACT_ATOMS: atom_id res chain seq x y z
N MET A 1 -3.86 -11.03 25.69
CA MET A 1 -3.32 -10.70 24.36
C MET A 1 -2.34 -9.57 24.52
N ASP A 2 -1.05 -9.85 24.31
CA ASP A 2 0.00 -8.83 24.33
C ASP A 2 0.23 -8.30 22.90
N HIS A 3 -0.64 -7.38 22.50
CA HIS A 3 -0.56 -6.72 21.20
C HIS A 3 0.53 -5.64 21.16
N LEU A 4 1.15 -5.31 22.30
CA LEU A 4 2.24 -4.34 22.39
C LEU A 4 3.61 -5.02 22.57
N ARG A 5 3.71 -6.33 22.38
CA ARG A 5 4.94 -7.13 22.56
C ARG A 5 6.18 -6.65 21.78
N TYR A 6 6.00 -5.86 20.72
CA TYR A 6 7.10 -5.26 19.95
C TYR A 6 7.34 -3.78 20.26
N SER A 7 6.48 -3.16 21.07
CA SER A 7 6.58 -1.76 21.46
C SER A 7 7.83 -1.53 22.32
N GLY A 8 8.61 -0.51 21.97
CA GLY A 8 9.83 -0.15 22.72
C GLY A 8 11.04 -1.05 22.46
N LEU A 9 10.92 -2.07 21.60
CA LEU A 9 12.07 -2.85 21.15
C LEU A 9 12.98 -2.02 20.23
N PRO A 10 14.26 -2.42 20.04
CA PRO A 10 15.13 -1.82 19.04
C PRO A 10 14.51 -1.80 17.64
N PHE A 11 14.87 -0.80 16.84
CA PHE A 11 14.33 -0.61 15.49
C PHE A 11 14.46 -1.87 14.62
N GLU A 12 15.60 -2.55 14.64
CA GLU A 12 15.82 -3.75 13.83
C GLU A 12 14.89 -4.91 14.22
N GLU A 13 14.54 -5.03 15.50
CA GLU A 13 13.59 -6.04 15.97
C GLU A 13 12.17 -5.71 15.53
N GLN A 14 11.76 -4.44 15.64
CA GLN A 14 10.47 -3.98 15.13
C GLN A 14 10.37 -4.16 13.61
N ARG A 15 11.45 -3.85 12.88
CA ARG A 15 11.55 -4.01 11.43
C ARG A 15 11.45 -5.47 11.02
N ALA A 16 12.16 -6.37 11.71
CA ALA A 16 12.09 -7.80 11.45
C ALA A 16 10.68 -8.35 11.71
N ALA A 17 10.04 -7.95 12.82
CA ALA A 17 8.67 -8.32 13.12
C ALA A 17 7.69 -7.81 12.06
N PHE A 18 7.79 -6.53 11.67
CA PHE A 18 6.98 -5.95 10.59
C PHE A 18 7.11 -6.74 9.29
N LEU A 19 8.35 -6.96 8.82
CA LEU A 19 8.58 -7.68 7.57
C LEU A 19 8.08 -9.12 7.63
N GLY A 20 8.25 -9.81 8.76
CA GLY A 20 7.74 -11.16 8.95
C GLY A 20 6.21 -11.24 8.90
N ILE A 21 5.52 -10.27 9.53
CA ILE A 21 4.06 -10.19 9.48
C ILE A 21 3.59 -9.89 8.06
N ILE A 22 4.15 -8.88 7.42
CA ILE A 22 3.73 -8.45 6.09
C ILE A 22 4.01 -9.54 5.03
N ALA A 23 5.14 -10.23 5.11
CA ALA A 23 5.48 -11.31 4.18
C ALA A 23 4.55 -12.53 4.28
N THR A 24 3.81 -12.68 5.37
CA THR A 24 2.85 -13.78 5.58
C THR A 24 1.40 -13.35 5.40
N ASP A 25 1.13 -12.05 5.20
CA ASP A 25 -0.22 -11.55 4.93
C ASP A 25 -0.59 -11.83 3.45
N PRO A 26 -1.66 -12.60 3.17
CA PRO A 26 -2.01 -12.98 1.81
C PRO A 26 -2.46 -11.79 0.95
N LEU A 27 -3.14 -10.80 1.53
CA LEU A 27 -3.57 -9.60 0.81
C LEU A 27 -2.35 -8.80 0.38
N ILE A 28 -1.40 -8.59 1.29
CA ILE A 28 -0.20 -7.81 0.97
C ILE A 28 0.69 -8.57 -0.01
N GLY A 29 0.91 -9.87 0.20
CA GLY A 29 1.72 -10.72 -0.66
C GLY A 29 1.20 -10.74 -2.10
N GLU A 30 -0.11 -10.98 -2.30
CA GLU A 30 -0.71 -10.98 -3.63
C GLU A 30 -0.61 -9.60 -4.29
N THR A 31 -0.89 -8.54 -3.54
CA THR A 31 -0.84 -7.17 -4.08
C THR A 31 0.58 -6.79 -4.49
N LEU A 32 1.60 -7.08 -3.66
CA LEU A 32 3.00 -6.80 -4.01
C LEU A 32 3.49 -7.57 -5.24
N ALA A 33 3.02 -8.81 -5.43
CA ALA A 33 3.32 -9.58 -6.64
C ALA A 33 2.72 -8.90 -7.88
N ARG A 34 1.44 -8.52 -7.83
CA ARG A 34 0.78 -7.83 -8.94
C ARG A 34 1.36 -6.44 -9.21
N VAL A 35 1.74 -5.68 -8.17
CA VAL A 35 2.37 -4.35 -8.33
C VAL A 35 3.71 -4.47 -9.08
N ARG A 36 4.50 -5.51 -8.78
CA ARG A 36 5.75 -5.78 -9.48
C ARG A 36 5.52 -5.98 -10.98
N ASP A 37 4.46 -6.69 -11.35
CA ASP A 37 4.09 -6.93 -12.75
C ASP A 37 3.51 -5.69 -13.44
N LEU A 38 2.87 -4.78 -12.69
CA LEU A 38 2.37 -3.50 -13.22
C LEU A 38 3.52 -2.55 -13.63
N ALA A 39 4.71 -2.74 -13.05
CA ALA A 39 5.96 -2.07 -13.42
C ALA A 39 5.85 -0.54 -13.54
N LEU A 40 5.22 0.09 -12.55
CA LEU A 40 5.24 1.56 -12.42
C LEU A 40 6.66 2.06 -12.06
N PRO A 41 7.01 3.31 -12.38
CA PRO A 41 8.26 3.91 -11.90
C PRO A 41 8.17 4.21 -10.39
N ASP A 42 9.23 3.90 -9.66
CA ASP A 42 9.42 4.26 -8.24
C ASP A 42 8.18 4.01 -7.35
N TRP A 43 7.55 2.85 -7.53
CA TRP A 43 6.33 2.53 -6.81
C TRP A 43 6.56 2.17 -5.35
N LEU A 44 5.58 2.49 -4.51
CA LEU A 44 5.53 2.15 -3.09
C LEU A 44 4.11 1.75 -2.71
N MET A 45 3.95 0.59 -2.09
CA MET A 45 2.75 0.32 -1.29
C MET A 45 2.90 1.03 0.05
N VAL A 46 1.87 1.73 0.51
CA VAL A 46 1.96 2.57 1.70
C VAL A 46 0.77 2.42 2.65
N SER A 47 0.89 3.08 3.82
CA SER A 47 -0.24 3.47 4.66
C SER A 47 -1.10 2.29 5.16
N GLY A 48 -2.43 2.38 4.97
CA GLY A 48 -3.48 1.71 5.71
C GLY A 48 -3.36 0.20 5.72
N ALA A 49 -3.13 -0.38 4.55
CA ALA A 49 -3.04 -1.83 4.40
C ALA A 49 -1.91 -2.42 5.25
N LEU A 50 -0.73 -1.75 5.28
CA LEU A 50 0.45 -2.26 5.99
C LEU A 50 0.26 -2.27 7.51
N TYR A 51 -0.03 -1.13 8.13
CA TYR A 51 -0.12 -1.09 9.59
C TYR A 51 -1.40 -1.77 10.12
N ASN A 52 -2.50 -1.79 9.35
CA ASN A 52 -3.68 -2.54 9.75
C ASN A 52 -3.47 -4.06 9.64
N SER A 53 -2.70 -4.55 8.67
CA SER A 53 -2.28 -5.95 8.63
C SER A 53 -1.46 -6.33 9.86
N VAL A 54 -0.56 -5.45 10.32
CA VAL A 54 0.15 -5.63 11.59
C VAL A 54 -0.83 -5.71 12.76
N TRP A 55 -1.74 -4.74 12.89
CA TRP A 55 -2.73 -4.75 13.96
C TRP A 55 -3.61 -6.00 13.94
N ASN A 56 -4.04 -6.44 12.77
CA ASN A 56 -4.85 -7.64 12.60
C ASN A 56 -4.09 -8.88 13.07
N HIS A 57 -2.83 -9.02 12.67
CA HIS A 57 -1.96 -10.09 13.14
C HIS A 57 -1.76 -10.05 14.67
N LEU A 58 -1.43 -8.87 15.24
CA LEU A 58 -1.16 -8.72 16.66
C LEU A 58 -2.39 -8.96 17.55
N THR A 59 -3.59 -8.74 17.01
CA THR A 59 -4.86 -8.87 17.73
C THR A 59 -5.68 -10.10 17.33
N GLY A 60 -5.15 -10.98 16.48
CA GLY A 60 -5.81 -12.22 16.06
C GLY A 60 -7.04 -12.03 15.17
N LYS A 61 -7.12 -10.91 14.44
CA LYS A 61 -8.19 -10.64 13.47
C LYS A 61 -7.85 -11.29 12.11
N PRO A 62 -8.86 -11.64 11.31
CA PRO A 62 -8.61 -12.20 9.98
C PRO A 62 -7.90 -11.18 9.06
N PRO A 63 -7.12 -11.65 8.06
CA PRO A 63 -6.52 -10.77 7.05
C PRO A 63 -7.57 -9.87 6.36
N GLY A 64 -7.20 -8.63 6.05
CA GLY A 64 -8.12 -7.66 5.44
C GLY A 64 -9.16 -7.03 6.39
N TYR A 65 -9.26 -7.47 7.65
CA TYR A 65 -10.25 -6.91 8.58
C TYR A 65 -10.07 -5.40 8.76
N GLY A 66 -11.13 -4.63 8.50
CA GLY A 66 -11.13 -3.18 8.68
C GLY A 66 -10.26 -2.40 7.69
N ILE A 67 -9.67 -3.06 6.68
CA ILE A 67 -8.93 -2.42 5.59
C ILE A 67 -9.92 -2.13 4.47
N LYS A 68 -9.96 -0.89 3.98
CA LYS A 68 -10.89 -0.47 2.92
C LYS A 68 -10.27 -0.64 1.54
N ASP A 69 -8.99 -0.32 1.44
CA ASP A 69 -8.23 -0.16 0.22
C ASP A 69 -6.74 -0.41 0.47
N VAL A 70 -5.99 -0.58 -0.62
CA VAL A 70 -4.54 -0.59 -0.62
C VAL A 70 -4.03 0.65 -1.35
N ASP A 71 -3.30 1.50 -0.66
CA ASP A 71 -2.65 2.68 -1.25
C ASP A 71 -1.40 2.25 -2.03
N LEU A 72 -1.37 2.57 -3.33
CA LEU A 72 -0.22 2.37 -4.22
C LEU A 72 0.23 3.72 -4.78
N PHE A 73 1.41 4.15 -4.37
CA PHE A 73 2.03 5.36 -4.89
C PHE A 73 3.04 5.01 -5.98
N TYR A 74 3.21 5.94 -6.91
CA TYR A 74 4.29 5.92 -7.88
C TYR A 74 4.79 7.36 -8.11
N PHE A 75 5.97 7.51 -8.68
CA PHE A 75 6.54 8.82 -9.00
C PHE A 75 6.87 8.89 -10.49
N ASP A 76 6.20 9.80 -11.19
CA ASP A 76 6.48 10.11 -12.59
C ASP A 76 6.25 11.59 -12.84
N ASP A 77 7.32 12.34 -13.11
CA ASP A 77 7.30 13.78 -13.36
C ASP A 77 7.33 14.13 -14.86
N ALA A 78 7.29 13.14 -15.75
CA ALA A 78 7.33 13.37 -17.20
C ALA A 78 6.03 14.00 -17.72
N ASP A 79 4.89 13.66 -17.12
CA ASP A 79 3.58 14.24 -17.45
C ASP A 79 2.74 14.44 -16.18
N LEU A 80 2.65 15.70 -15.74
CA LEU A 80 1.87 16.12 -14.59
C LEU A 80 0.44 16.52 -14.96
N SER A 81 -0.15 15.97 -16.03
CA SER A 81 -1.57 16.10 -16.34
C SER A 81 -2.43 15.11 -15.54
N TYR A 82 -3.71 15.43 -15.32
CA TYR A 82 -4.61 14.48 -14.66
C TYR A 82 -4.88 13.28 -15.56
N GLU A 83 -4.90 13.51 -16.87
CA GLU A 83 -5.13 12.51 -17.90
C GLU A 83 -4.06 11.41 -17.89
N ALA A 84 -2.79 11.77 -17.64
CA ALA A 84 -1.70 10.81 -17.47
C ALA A 84 -1.88 9.94 -16.23
N GLU A 85 -2.23 10.53 -15.08
CA GLU A 85 -2.53 9.79 -13.85
C GLU A 85 -3.78 8.91 -14.01
N ASP A 86 -4.84 9.42 -14.61
CA ASP A 86 -6.09 8.72 -14.87
C ASP A 86 -5.90 7.52 -15.83
N ALA A 87 -5.01 7.64 -16.82
CA ALA A 87 -4.60 6.49 -17.63
C ALA A 87 -3.93 5.39 -16.80
N VAL A 88 -3.07 5.75 -15.84
CA VAL A 88 -2.46 4.80 -14.91
C VAL A 88 -3.49 4.20 -13.95
N ILE A 89 -4.40 5.01 -13.39
CA ILE A 89 -5.49 4.55 -12.52
C ILE A 89 -6.35 3.51 -13.24
N ARG A 90 -6.79 3.79 -14.48
CA ARG A 90 -7.58 2.83 -15.27
C ARG A 90 -6.82 1.54 -15.58
N ARG A 91 -5.55 1.65 -15.95
CA ARG A 91 -4.69 0.47 -16.19
C ARG A 91 -4.56 -0.38 -14.93
N ALA A 92 -4.31 0.26 -13.79
CA ALA A 92 -4.20 -0.41 -12.51
C ALA A 92 -5.53 -1.07 -12.09
N ALA A 93 -6.66 -0.40 -12.28
CA ALA A 93 -7.97 -0.96 -11.96
C ALA A 93 -8.25 -2.27 -12.70
N LEU A 94 -7.88 -2.37 -13.98
CA LEU A 94 -7.97 -3.60 -14.75
C LEU A 94 -6.98 -4.66 -14.26
N HIS A 95 -5.74 -4.26 -13.98
CA HIS A 95 -4.66 -5.16 -13.54
C HIS A 95 -4.93 -5.79 -12.16
N PHE A 96 -5.52 -5.01 -11.25
CA PHE A 96 -5.87 -5.44 -9.91
C PHE A 96 -7.28 -6.05 -9.80
N ALA A 97 -7.99 -6.21 -10.92
CA ALA A 97 -9.29 -6.87 -10.92
C ALA A 97 -9.18 -8.27 -10.28
N GLY A 98 -10.12 -8.57 -9.38
CA GLY A 98 -10.15 -9.83 -8.63
C GLY A 98 -9.30 -9.85 -7.35
N LEU A 99 -8.58 -8.79 -7.00
CA LEU A 99 -8.07 -8.65 -5.64
C LEU A 99 -9.22 -8.49 -4.64
N ALA A 100 -8.99 -8.92 -3.40
CA ALA A 100 -9.98 -8.85 -2.33
C ALA A 100 -10.36 -7.39 -1.96
N LEU A 101 -9.44 -6.45 -2.15
CA LEU A 101 -9.63 -5.02 -1.87
C LEU A 101 -9.25 -4.17 -3.09
N PRO A 102 -9.90 -3.01 -3.27
CA PRO A 102 -9.50 -2.05 -4.30
C PRO A 102 -8.09 -1.50 -4.03
N VAL A 103 -7.38 -1.18 -5.11
CA VAL A 103 -6.07 -0.52 -5.05
C VAL A 103 -6.23 0.92 -5.51
N GLU A 104 -5.91 1.87 -4.64
CA GLU A 104 -5.92 3.29 -4.96
C GLU A 104 -4.54 3.74 -5.43
N VAL A 105 -4.44 4.12 -6.71
CA VAL A 105 -3.19 4.58 -7.31
C VAL A 105 -3.11 6.11 -7.31
N ARG A 106 -1.95 6.64 -6.90
CA ARG A 106 -1.65 8.09 -6.92
C ARG A 106 -0.23 8.37 -7.41
N ASN A 107 -0.09 9.36 -8.30
CA ASN A 107 1.20 9.91 -8.70
C ASN A 107 1.66 10.96 -7.68
N GLN A 108 2.71 10.64 -6.92
CA GLN A 108 3.24 11.56 -5.93
C GLN A 108 3.82 12.84 -6.54
N ALA A 109 4.24 12.81 -7.80
CA ALA A 109 4.70 14.01 -8.50
C ALA A 109 3.58 15.05 -8.68
N ARG A 110 2.30 14.66 -8.63
CA ARG A 110 1.15 15.56 -8.80
C ARG A 110 0.60 16.16 -7.50
N VAL A 111 1.01 15.67 -6.33
CA VAL A 111 0.39 16.02 -5.05
C VAL A 111 0.40 17.53 -4.77
N HIS A 112 1.47 18.22 -5.17
CA HIS A 112 1.59 19.67 -5.02
C HIS A 112 0.56 20.48 -5.85
N LEU A 113 -0.09 19.87 -6.84
CA LEU A 113 -1.12 20.50 -7.68
C LEU A 113 -2.54 20.35 -7.12
N TRP A 114 -2.76 19.45 -6.16
CA TRP A 114 -4.10 19.15 -5.65
C TRP A 114 -4.65 20.22 -4.72
N TYR A 115 -3.76 20.99 -4.10
CA TYR A 115 -4.12 22.08 -3.22
C TYR A 115 -3.81 23.39 -3.92
N PRO A 116 -4.82 24.17 -4.36
CA PRO A 116 -4.56 25.52 -4.82
C PRO A 116 -3.87 26.32 -3.71
N GLU A 117 -2.97 27.24 -4.08
CA GLU A 117 -2.36 28.17 -3.14
C GLU A 117 -3.46 28.81 -2.28
N LYS A 118 -3.28 28.75 -0.96
CA LYS A 118 -4.21 29.33 0.01
C LYS A 118 -4.07 30.84 0.10
#